data_AF-A0A523WDQ1-F1
#
_entry.id   AF-A0A523WDQ1-F1
#
_cell.length_a   1.000
_cell.length_b   1.000
_cell.length_c   1.000
_cell.angle_alpha   90.00
_cell.angle_beta   90.00
_cell.angle_gamma   90.00
#
_symmetry.space_group_name_H-M   'P 1'
#
loop_
_entity.id
_entity.type
_entity.pdbx_description
1 polymer ?
#
loop_
_entity_poly.entity_id
_entity_poly.type
_entity_poly.pdbx_seq_one_letter_code
_entity_poly.pdbx_strand_id
1 'polypeptide(L)'
;MEKKESQVIRTIREALVKASEKGEDLKTKVTQITRDVVKKALEKTDQTQEKVEEAAKDAMQGVIEGAREAKVEAFEVTKQAAEGVVEGTKQAGAKAANLAEQAAKATLESAKRAGDKAEEMAKEALKGLIGGTKDVLKKK
;
A
#
# COMPACT_ATOMS: atom_id res chain seq x y z
N MET A 1 -25.99 -0.19 9.73
CA MET A 1 -24.93 0.72 9.29
C MET A 1 -24.17 0.00 8.19
N GLU A 2 -24.49 0.29 6.93
CA GLU A 2 -23.70 -0.23 5.80
C GLU A 2 -22.27 0.27 6.00
N LYS A 3 -21.32 -0.66 6.15
CA LYS A 3 -19.90 -0.31 6.12
C LYS A 3 -19.66 0.27 4.73
N LYS A 4 -19.63 1.60 4.62
CA LYS A 4 -19.16 2.27 3.41
C LYS A 4 -17.75 1.75 3.18
N GLU A 5 -17.62 0.87 2.21
CA GLU A 5 -16.33 0.40 1.73
C GLU A 5 -15.50 1.64 1.40
N SER A 6 -14.28 1.70 1.94
CA SER A 6 -13.41 2.86 1.68
C SER A 6 -13.22 3.01 0.19
N GLN A 7 -13.35 4.24 -0.32
CA GLN A 7 -13.19 4.53 -1.74
C GLN A 7 -11.80 4.07 -2.24
N VAL A 8 -10.79 4.05 -1.35
CA VAL A 8 -9.45 3.53 -1.61
C VAL A 8 -9.49 2.03 -1.92
N ILE A 9 -10.13 1.22 -1.06
CA ILE A 9 -10.27 -0.24 -1.22
C ILE A 9 -10.87 -0.55 -2.59
N ARG A 10 -12.05 0.02 -2.86
CA ARG A 10 -12.81 -0.24 -4.08
C ARG A 10 -12.03 0.15 -5.33
N THR A 11 -11.40 1.33 -5.33
CA THR A 11 -10.66 1.83 -6.50
C THR A 11 -9.47 0.94 -6.83
N ILE A 12 -8.70 0.52 -5.81
CA ILE A 12 -7.54 -0.34 -6.00
C ILE A 12 -7.98 -1.71 -6.48
N ARG A 13 -8.97 -2.32 -5.80
CA ARG A 13 -9.54 -3.62 -6.14
C ARG A 13 -10.01 -3.69 -7.59
N GLU A 14 -10.88 -2.75 -8.01
CA GLU A 14 -11.40 -2.70 -9.38
C GLU A 14 -10.29 -2.48 -10.42
N ALA A 15 -9.29 -1.64 -10.11
CA ALA A 15 -8.18 -1.39 -11.02
C ALA A 15 -7.28 -2.62 -11.18
N LEU A 16 -7.05 -3.36 -10.09
CA LEU A 16 -6.27 -4.60 -10.09
C LEU A 16 -6.93 -5.71 -10.89
N VAL A 17 -8.24 -5.91 -10.68
CA VAL A 17 -9.03 -6.90 -11.42
C VAL A 17 -8.98 -6.58 -12.92
N LYS A 18 -9.24 -5.32 -13.30
CA LYS A 18 -9.16 -4.88 -14.70
C LYS A 18 -7.77 -5.05 -15.31
N ALA A 19 -6.71 -4.77 -14.55
CA ALA A 19 -5.34 -4.97 -15.03
C ALA A 19 -5.05 -6.47 -15.27
N SER A 20 -5.54 -7.34 -14.40
CA SER A 20 -5.40 -8.79 -14.54
C SER A 20 -6.18 -9.31 -15.75
N GLU A 21 -7.43 -8.87 -15.94
CA GLU A 21 -8.26 -9.25 -17.09
C GLU A 21 -7.64 -8.82 -18.43
N LYS A 22 -6.89 -7.72 -18.44
CA LYS A 22 -6.17 -7.22 -19.61
C LYS A 22 -4.82 -7.92 -19.84
N GLY A 23 -4.40 -8.81 -18.93
CA GLY A 23 -3.09 -9.44 -18.96
C GLY A 23 -1.93 -8.44 -18.77
N GLU A 24 -2.17 -7.32 -18.07
CA GLU A 24 -1.11 -6.36 -17.76
C GLU A 24 -0.14 -6.92 -16.72
N ASP A 25 1.10 -6.41 -16.73
CA ASP A 25 2.11 -6.74 -15.71
C ASP A 25 1.67 -6.22 -14.33
N LEU A 26 1.05 -7.10 -13.54
CA LEU A 26 0.50 -6.75 -12.23
C LEU A 26 1.58 -6.30 -11.26
N LYS A 27 2.82 -6.77 -11.44
CA LYS A 27 3.92 -6.40 -10.55
C LYS A 27 4.12 -4.88 -10.56
N THR A 28 4.33 -4.30 -11.74
CA THR A 28 4.51 -2.85 -11.88
C THR A 28 3.19 -2.11 -11.65
N LYS A 29 2.08 -2.67 -12.13
CA LYS A 29 0.78 -1.98 -12.11
C LYS A 29 0.24 -1.80 -10.70
N VAL A 30 0.38 -2.80 -9.83
CA VAL A 30 -0.10 -2.74 -8.45
C VAL A 30 0.60 -1.62 -7.68
N THR A 31 1.92 -1.51 -7.81
CA THR A 31 2.70 -0.42 -7.20
C THR A 31 2.18 0.94 -7.66
N GLN A 32 1.99 1.12 -8.98
CA GLN A 32 1.49 2.38 -9.53
C GLN A 32 0.06 2.70 -9.07
N ILE A 33 -0.88 1.75 -9.19
CA ILE A 33 -2.27 1.92 -8.77
C ILE A 33 -2.33 2.31 -7.29
N THR A 34 -1.64 1.54 -6.45
CA THR A 34 -1.64 1.73 -5.00
C THR A 34 -1.07 3.10 -4.63
N ARG A 35 0.07 3.47 -5.24
CA ARG A 35 0.71 4.77 -5.05
C ARG A 35 -0.19 5.92 -5.44
N ASP A 36 -0.77 5.89 -6.65
CA ASP A 36 -1.59 6.98 -7.16
C ASP A 36 -2.87 7.16 -6.33
N VAL A 37 -3.48 6.07 -5.87
CA VAL A 37 -4.67 6.13 -5.02
C VAL A 37 -4.31 6.66 -3.63
N VAL A 38 -3.26 6.15 -2.99
CA VAL A 38 -2.81 6.63 -1.67
C VAL A 38 -2.41 8.09 -1.74
N LYS A 39 -1.65 8.48 -2.76
CA LYS A 39 -1.27 9.88 -2.98
C LYS A 39 -2.51 10.77 -3.07
N LYS A 40 -3.46 10.43 -3.96
CA LYS A 40 -4.70 11.20 -4.12
C LYS A 40 -5.56 11.23 -2.87
N ALA A 41 -5.60 10.14 -2.10
CA ALA A 41 -6.32 10.08 -0.83
C ALA A 41 -5.71 11.07 0.16
N LEU A 42 -4.38 11.09 0.28
CA LEU A 42 -3.65 11.95 1.20
C LEU A 42 -3.54 13.41 0.75
N GLU A 43 -3.55 13.69 -0.55
CA GLU A 43 -3.60 15.07 -1.08
C GLU A 43 -4.94 15.75 -0.82
N LYS A 44 -6.02 14.98 -0.69
CA LYS A 44 -7.38 15.48 -0.44
C LYS A 44 -7.72 15.62 1.04
N THR A 45 -6.84 15.18 1.94
CA THR A 45 -7.08 15.17 3.39
C THR A 45 -5.94 15.87 4.13
N ASP A 46 -6.18 16.26 5.38
CA ASP A 46 -5.09 16.61 6.28
C ASP A 46 -4.15 15.41 6.44
N GLN A 47 -2.86 15.63 6.18
CA GLN A 47 -1.82 14.59 6.18
C GLN A 47 -1.42 14.19 7.60
N THR A 48 -2.39 13.72 8.37
CA THR A 48 -2.23 13.23 9.73
C THR A 48 -1.80 11.78 9.72
N GLN A 49 -1.19 11.35 10.82
CA GLN A 49 -0.79 9.96 11.03
C GLN A 49 -1.94 8.98 10.86
N GLU A 50 -3.10 9.31 11.43
CA GLU A 50 -4.31 8.48 11.36
C GLU A 50 -4.78 8.29 9.92
N LYS A 51 -4.79 9.36 9.11
CA LYS A 51 -5.20 9.29 7.70
C LYS A 51 -4.23 8.49 6.84
N VAL A 52 -2.93 8.58 7.12
CA VAL A 52 -1.92 7.75 6.46
C VAL A 52 -2.08 6.28 6.83
N GLU A 53 -2.32 5.99 8.11
CA GLU A 53 -2.57 4.62 8.56
C GLU A 53 -3.83 4.04 7.90
N GLU A 54 -4.93 4.80 7.89
CA GLU A 54 -6.20 4.43 7.25
C GLU A 54 -6.00 4.17 5.75
N ALA A 55 -5.39 5.11 5.02
CA ALA A 55 -5.12 4.95 3.59
C ALA A 55 -4.21 3.75 3.30
N ALA A 56 -3.22 3.48 4.14
CA ALA A 56 -2.33 2.33 3.99
C ALA A 56 -3.08 1.00 4.20
N LYS A 57 -3.89 0.90 5.27
CA LYS A 57 -4.72 -0.28 5.55
C LYS A 57 -5.71 -0.55 4.43
N ASP A 58 -6.42 0.50 4.02
CA ASP A 58 -7.40 0.43 2.93
C ASP A 58 -6.75 0.03 1.61
N ALA A 59 -5.57 0.58 1.32
CA ALA A 59 -4.86 0.27 0.10
C ALA A 59 -4.41 -1.19 0.04
N MET A 60 -3.85 -1.69 1.14
CA MET A 60 -3.46 -3.09 1.26
C MET A 60 -4.66 -4.03 1.19
N GLN A 61 -5.76 -3.67 1.84
CA GLN A 61 -6.98 -4.47 1.78
C GLN A 61 -7.55 -4.52 0.36
N GLY A 62 -7.60 -3.37 -0.34
CA GLY A 62 -8.01 -3.30 -1.74
C GLY A 62 -7.14 -4.16 -2.65
N VAL A 63 -5.82 -4.19 -2.43
CA VAL A 63 -4.94 -5.09 -3.17
C VAL A 63 -5.22 -6.55 -2.86
N ILE A 64 -5.35 -6.94 -1.59
CA ILE A 64 -5.60 -8.33 -1.19
C ILE A 64 -6.94 -8.83 -1.76
N GLU A 65 -7.99 -8.01 -1.69
CA GLU A 65 -9.30 -8.32 -2.25
C GLU A 65 -9.25 -8.42 -3.79
N GLY A 66 -8.64 -7.43 -4.45
CA GLY A 66 -8.47 -7.44 -5.90
C GLY A 66 -7.66 -8.63 -6.39
N ALA A 67 -6.63 -9.01 -5.64
CA ALA A 67 -5.80 -10.17 -5.92
C ALA A 67 -6.60 -11.48 -5.86
N ARG A 68 -7.42 -11.64 -4.82
CA ARG A 68 -8.29 -12.81 -4.64
C ARG A 68 -9.29 -12.94 -5.78
N GLU A 69 -9.92 -11.84 -6.18
CA GLU A 69 -10.87 -11.85 -7.30
C GLU A 69 -10.21 -12.10 -8.65
N ALA A 70 -9.07 -11.46 -8.88
CA ALA A 70 -8.25 -11.66 -10.06
C ALA A 70 -7.57 -13.03 -10.09
N LYS A 71 -7.70 -13.84 -9.03
CA LYS A 71 -7.04 -15.15 -8.84
C LYS A 71 -5.52 -15.08 -9.04
N VAL A 72 -4.92 -13.97 -8.64
CA VAL A 72 -3.47 -13.74 -8.72
C VAL A 72 -2.84 -13.96 -7.36
N GLU A 73 -1.54 -14.24 -7.35
CA GLU A 73 -0.81 -14.47 -6.10
C GLU A 73 -0.83 -13.23 -5.22
N ALA A 74 -1.63 -13.29 -4.14
CA ALA A 74 -1.76 -12.21 -3.16
C ALA A 74 -0.40 -11.81 -2.57
N PHE A 75 0.56 -12.73 -2.52
CA PHE A 75 1.90 -12.53 -2.02
C PHE A 75 2.70 -11.47 -2.81
N GLU A 76 2.79 -11.60 -4.13
CA GLU A 76 3.58 -10.67 -4.95
C GLU A 76 2.94 -9.28 -4.98
N VAL A 77 1.63 -9.23 -5.15
CA VAL A 77 0.90 -7.96 -5.20
C VAL A 77 0.89 -7.24 -3.85
N THR A 78 0.89 -7.95 -2.72
CA THR A 78 1.03 -7.36 -1.37
C THR A 78 2.37 -6.65 -1.21
N LYS A 79 3.47 -7.24 -1.71
CA LYS A 79 4.79 -6.59 -1.69
C LYS A 79 4.78 -5.30 -2.51
N GLN A 80 4.25 -5.36 -3.73
CA GLN A 80 4.12 -4.22 -4.63
C GLN A 80 3.22 -3.13 -4.06
N ALA A 81 2.13 -3.51 -3.40
CA ALA A 81 1.25 -2.60 -2.69
C ALA A 81 1.98 -1.87 -1.58
N ALA A 82 2.76 -2.56 -0.75
CA ALA A 82 3.54 -1.95 0.32
C ALA A 82 4.49 -0.86 -0.20
N GLU A 83 5.20 -1.15 -1.30
CA GLU A 83 6.05 -0.18 -1.98
C GLU A 83 5.23 1.02 -2.47
N GLY A 84 4.11 0.75 -3.15
CA GLY A 84 3.20 1.77 -3.66
C GLY A 84 2.61 2.67 -2.57
N VAL A 85 2.17 2.12 -1.44
CA VAL A 85 1.66 2.89 -0.30
C VAL A 85 2.73 3.86 0.20
N VAL A 86 3.95 3.38 0.41
CA VAL A 86 5.01 4.24 0.96
C VAL A 86 5.43 5.30 -0.05
N GLU A 87 5.56 4.96 -1.33
CA GLU A 87 5.80 5.94 -2.38
C GLU A 87 4.68 6.97 -2.46
N GLY A 88 3.41 6.55 -2.41
CA GLY A 88 2.25 7.43 -2.47
C GLY A 88 2.22 8.40 -1.29
N THR A 89 2.55 7.89 -0.09
CA THR A 89 2.68 8.69 1.13
C THR A 89 3.81 9.71 1.02
N LYS A 90 4.98 9.31 0.50
CA LYS A 90 6.12 10.22 0.27
C LYS A 90 5.77 11.30 -0.76
N GLN A 91 5.12 10.92 -1.86
CA GLN A 91 4.75 11.85 -2.95
C GLN A 91 3.62 12.80 -2.59
N ALA A 92 2.76 12.45 -1.64
CA ALA A 92 1.73 13.35 -1.16
C ALA A 92 2.30 14.57 -0.41
N GLY A 93 3.59 14.57 -0.01
CA GLY A 93 4.24 15.69 0.69
C GLY A 93 4.28 15.56 2.22
N ALA A 94 3.82 14.43 2.76
CA ALA A 94 3.68 14.23 4.19
C ALA A 94 5.04 13.90 4.81
N LYS A 95 5.50 14.66 5.82
CA LYS A 95 6.64 14.38 6.73
C LYS A 95 7.26 12.98 6.53
N ALA A 96 8.13 12.88 5.53
CA ALA A 96 8.31 11.67 4.71
C ALA A 96 8.83 10.42 5.43
N ALA A 97 9.47 10.59 6.58
CA ALA A 97 10.02 9.46 7.32
C ALA A 97 9.02 8.85 8.30
N ASN A 98 8.41 9.66 9.18
CA ASN A 98 7.51 9.16 10.22
C ASN A 98 6.23 8.56 9.63
N LEU A 99 5.67 9.20 8.60
CA LEU A 99 4.43 8.74 7.99
C LEU A 99 4.64 7.55 7.05
N ALA A 100 5.78 7.48 6.37
CA ALA A 100 6.19 6.27 5.65
C ALA A 100 6.39 5.08 6.59
N GLU A 101 6.99 5.30 7.77
CA GLU A 101 7.15 4.24 8.77
C GLU A 101 5.80 3.77 9.33
N GLN A 102 4.84 4.69 9.50
CA GLN A 102 3.47 4.37 9.91
C GLN A 102 2.74 3.55 8.84
N ALA A 103 2.77 4.02 7.59
CA ALA A 103 2.24 3.29 6.44
C ALA A 103 2.84 1.89 6.32
N ALA A 104 4.15 1.77 6.55
CA ALA A 104 4.85 0.49 6.60
C ALA A 104 4.31 -0.43 7.69
N LYS A 105 4.19 0.06 8.93
CA LYS A 105 3.63 -0.72 10.05
C LYS A 105 2.18 -1.16 9.78
N ALA A 106 1.36 -0.26 9.26
CA ALA A 106 -0.04 -0.51 8.89
C ALA A 106 -0.16 -1.57 7.79
N THR A 107 0.75 -1.50 6.81
CA THR A 107 0.86 -2.46 5.73
C THR A 107 1.24 -3.83 6.25
N LEU A 108 2.23 -3.90 7.15
CA LEU A 108 2.66 -5.14 7.76
C LEU A 108 1.54 -5.79 8.60
N GLU A 109 0.79 -4.99 9.34
CA GLU A 109 -0.37 -5.46 10.09
C GLU A 109 -1.47 -6.03 9.18
N SER A 110 -1.71 -5.38 8.04
CA SER A 110 -2.67 -5.86 7.04
C SER A 110 -2.20 -7.14 6.37
N ALA A 111 -0.90 -7.23 6.05
CA ALA A 111 -0.28 -8.43 5.49
C ALA A 111 -0.29 -9.61 6.49
N LYS A 112 -0.08 -9.35 7.79
CA LYS A 112 -0.27 -10.33 8.87
C LYS A 112 -1.64 -10.98 8.83
N ARG A 113 -2.68 -10.19 8.62
CA ARG A 113 -4.06 -10.69 8.52
C ARG A 113 -4.29 -11.53 7.26
N ALA A 114 -3.48 -11.33 6.21
CA ALA A 114 -3.52 -12.13 5.00
C ALA A 114 -2.77 -13.48 5.12
N GLY A 115 -1.80 -13.59 6.05
CA GLY A 115 -1.09 -14.82 6.41
C GLY A 115 0.43 -14.63 6.57
N ASP A 116 1.11 -15.58 7.22
CA ASP A 116 2.54 -15.49 7.58
C ASP A 116 3.48 -15.18 6.40
N LYS A 117 3.22 -15.76 5.21
CA LYS A 117 4.03 -15.48 4.02
C LYS A 117 3.91 -14.03 3.53
N ALA A 118 2.71 -13.46 3.60
CA ALA A 118 2.47 -12.07 3.22
C ALA A 118 3.15 -11.12 4.21
N GLU A 119 3.13 -11.46 5.51
CA GLU A 119 3.86 -10.73 6.56
C GLU A 119 5.36 -10.67 6.29
N GLU A 120 6.01 -11.81 6.04
CA GLU A 120 7.46 -11.89 5.81
C GLU A 120 7.90 -10.99 4.64
N MET A 121 7.13 -11.00 3.54
CA MET A 121 7.42 -10.14 2.39
C MET A 121 7.16 -8.67 2.62
N ALA A 122 6.07 -8.34 3.31
CA ALA A 122 5.83 -6.96 3.73
C ALA A 122 6.99 -6.50 4.61
N LYS A 123 7.44 -7.32 5.58
CA LYS A 123 8.64 -7.05 6.39
C LYS A 123 9.88 -6.84 5.54
N GLU A 124 10.13 -7.68 4.55
CA GLU A 124 11.32 -7.61 3.69
C GLU A 124 11.30 -6.35 2.82
N ALA A 125 10.19 -6.07 2.15
CA ALA A 125 9.97 -4.87 1.35
C ALA A 125 10.15 -3.61 2.20
N LEU A 126 9.58 -3.61 3.39
CA LEU A 126 9.67 -2.50 4.33
C LEU A 126 11.06 -2.37 4.96
N LYS A 127 11.80 -3.47 5.20
CA LYS A 127 13.20 -3.41 5.64
C LYS A 127 14.08 -2.73 4.60
N GLY A 128 13.93 -3.07 3.32
CA GLY A 128 14.64 -2.39 2.23
C GLY A 128 14.33 -0.89 2.19
N LEU A 129 13.06 -0.54 2.40
CA LEU A 129 12.62 0.86 2.38
C LEU A 129 13.01 1.67 3.62
N ILE A 130 12.86 1.10 4.82
CA ILE A 130 13.20 1.73 6.11
C ILE A 130 14.72 1.81 6.27
N GLY A 131 15.46 0.80 5.82
CA GLY A 131 16.93 0.84 5.74
C GLY A 131 17.39 2.03 4.91
N GLY A 132 16.87 2.18 3.68
CA GLY A 132 17.16 3.34 2.84
C GLY A 132 16.71 4.68 3.43
N THR A 133 15.68 4.70 4.27
CA THR A 133 15.20 5.94 4.91
C THR A 133 16.02 6.31 6.16
N LYS A 134 16.56 5.33 6.91
CA LYS A 134 17.49 5.57 8.03
C LYS A 134 18.84 6.13 7.56
N ASP A 135 19.34 5.69 6.41
CA ASP A 135 20.55 6.26 5.80
C ASP A 135 20.37 7.73 5.38
N VAL A 136 19.18 8.11 4.93
CA VAL A 136 18.85 9.51 4.59
C VAL A 136 18.71 10.39 5.85
N LEU A 137 18.29 9.82 6.98
CA LEU A 137 18.13 10.53 8.26
C LEU A 137 19.42 10.67 9.07
N LYS A 138 20.40 9.77 8.93
CA LYS A 138 21.69 9.84 9.63
C LYS A 138 22.72 10.77 8.98
N LYS A 139 22.40 11.38 7.83
CA LYS A 139 23.33 12.24 7.08
C LYS A 139 23.08 13.74 7.27
N LYS A 140 22.35 14.14 8.31
CA LYS A 140 22.16 15.54 8.71
C LYS A 140 22.85 15.84 10.03
#